data_AF-A0A843SMG9-F1
#
_entry.id   AF-A0A843SMG9-F1
#
_cell.length_a   1.000
_cell.length_b   1.000
_cell.length_c   1.000
_cell.angle_alpha   90.00
_cell.angle_beta   90.00
_cell.angle_gamma   90.00
#
_symmetry.space_group_name_H-M   'P 1'
#
loop_
_entity.id
_entity.type
_entity.pdbx_description
1 polymer ?
#
loop_
_entity_poly.entity_id
_entity_poly.type
_entity_poly.pdbx_seq_one_letter_code
_entity_poly.pdbx_strand_id
1 'polypeptide(L)'
;MDNQKIAIIGLGRIGSAFLRNMLGRRERGVELVAVAESGDTPGRQLALDAGLTVTSLDQIVALGAGVDILFDLTGIPAVRREIREKLMAQGNHHTVIASETIARLIWAMTSDDDLPVIAGRSTGY
;
A
#
# COMPACT_ATOMS: atom_id res chain seq x y z
N MET A 1 -14.53 -9.81 13.95
CA MET A 1 -13.32 -10.09 13.16
C MET A 1 -12.34 -9.00 13.50
N ASP A 2 -11.09 -9.35 13.76
CA ASP A 2 -10.05 -8.34 13.97
C ASP A 2 -9.77 -7.66 12.63
N ASN A 3 -9.61 -6.33 12.64
CA ASN A 3 -9.30 -5.59 11.43
C ASN A 3 -7.86 -5.88 11.00
N GLN A 4 -7.67 -6.14 9.70
CA GLN A 4 -6.34 -6.25 9.12
C GLN A 4 -5.75 -4.86 8.92
N LYS A 5 -4.61 -4.58 9.56
CA LYS A 5 -3.89 -3.31 9.48
C LYS A 5 -3.02 -3.29 8.24
N ILE A 6 -3.34 -2.39 7.32
CA ILE A 6 -2.66 -2.26 6.04
C ILE A 6 -2.03 -0.89 5.88
N ALA A 7 -0.87 -0.86 5.23
CA ALA A 7 -0.22 0.36 4.77
C ALA A 7 0.01 0.30 3.26
N ILE A 8 0.04 1.47 2.61
CA ILE A 8 0.25 1.57 1.15
C ILE A 8 1.42 2.52 0.86
N ILE A 9 2.41 2.04 0.11
CA ILE A 9 3.53 2.85 -0.39
C ILE A 9 3.40 3.01 -1.90
N GLY A 10 3.38 4.25 -2.36
CA GLY A 10 3.13 4.62 -3.75
C GLY A 10 1.64 4.85 -4.00
N LEU A 11 1.25 6.11 -4.13
CA LEU A 11 -0.10 6.59 -4.46
C LEU A 11 -0.12 7.26 -5.84
N GLY A 12 0.66 6.73 -6.79
CA GLY A 12 0.52 7.03 -8.21
C GLY A 12 -0.79 6.49 -8.79
N ARG A 13 -0.84 6.23 -10.10
CA ARG A 13 -2.06 5.76 -10.80
C ARG A 13 -2.73 4.53 -10.15
N ILE A 14 -1.95 3.47 -9.92
CA ILE A 14 -2.47 2.22 -9.36
C ILE A 14 -2.77 2.36 -7.87
N GLY A 15 -1.85 2.94 -7.10
CA GLY A 15 -2.03 3.14 -5.66
C GLY A 15 -3.23 4.03 -5.32
N SER A 16 -3.49 5.07 -6.13
CA SER A 16 -4.68 5.91 -5.96
C SER A 16 -5.98 5.13 -6.14
N ALA A 17 -6.07 4.31 -7.19
CA ALA A 17 -7.24 3.47 -7.43
C ALA A 17 -7.43 2.46 -6.30
N PHE A 18 -6.35 1.77 -5.93
CA PHE A 18 -6.36 0.78 -4.86
C PHE A 18 -6.77 1.40 -3.51
N LEU A 19 -6.21 2.56 -3.14
CA LEU A 19 -6.59 3.30 -1.94
C LEU A 19 -8.08 3.61 -1.92
N ARG A 20 -8.65 4.11 -3.03
CA ARG A 20 -10.09 4.42 -3.12
C ARG A 20 -10.95 3.19 -2.84
N ASN A 21 -10.61 2.05 -3.44
CA ASN A 21 -11.34 0.79 -3.21
C ASN A 21 -11.21 0.32 -1.75
N MET A 22 -10.02 0.43 -1.14
CA MET A 22 -9.82 0.07 0.27
C MET A 22 -10.57 1.01 1.23
N LEU A 23 -10.65 2.30 0.93
CA LEU A 23 -11.44 3.27 1.72
C LEU A 23 -12.92 2.88 1.76
N GLY A 24 -13.49 2.44 0.64
CA GLY A 24 -14.86 1.92 0.57
C GLY A 24 -15.10 0.61 1.34
N ARG A 25 -14.04 0.01 1.90
CA ARG A 25 -14.06 -1.29 2.59
C ARG A 25 -13.64 -1.23 4.05
N ARG A 26 -13.39 -0.03 4.61
CA ARG A 26 -12.94 0.16 6.01
C ARG A 26 -13.83 -0.56 7.04
N GLU A 27 -15.13 -0.60 6.80
CA GLU A 27 -16.09 -1.25 7.71
C GLU A 27 -16.15 -2.79 7.56
N ARG A 28 -15.33 -3.36 6.67
CA ARG A 28 -15.33 -4.81 6.34
C ARG A 28 -14.04 -5.51 6.80
N GLY A 29 -13.46 -5.04 7.90
CA GLY A 29 -12.27 -5.65 8.51
C GLY A 29 -10.94 -5.16 7.95
N VAL A 30 -10.90 -3.97 7.34
CA VAL A 30 -9.66 -3.35 6.83
C VAL A 30 -9.40 -2.03 7.56
N GLU A 31 -8.24 -1.92 8.19
CA GLU A 31 -7.76 -0.69 8.81
C GLU A 31 -6.58 -0.13 8.02
N LEU A 32 -6.76 1.03 7.38
CA LEU A 32 -5.67 1.75 6.72
C LEU A 32 -4.91 2.57 7.76
N VAL A 33 -3.75 2.10 8.20
CA VAL A 33 -3.00 2.73 9.30
C VAL A 33 -2.09 3.87 8.83
N ALA A 34 -1.55 3.78 7.62
CA ALA A 34 -0.66 4.80 7.06
C ALA A 34 -0.52 4.66 5.54
N VAL A 35 -0.17 5.75 4.89
CA VAL A 35 0.22 5.75 3.47
C VAL A 35 1.47 6.60 3.24
N ALA A 36 2.24 6.25 2.21
CA ALA A 36 3.42 7.02 1.80
C ALA A 36 3.39 7.32 0.29
N GLU A 37 3.60 8.59 -0.05
CA GLU A 37 3.76 9.07 -1.42
C GLU A 37 4.67 10.31 -1.38
N SER A 38 5.74 10.30 -2.18
CA SER A 38 6.74 11.39 -2.22
C SER A 38 6.35 12.49 -3.19
N GLY A 39 5.56 12.19 -4.21
CA GLY A 39 5.06 13.16 -5.18
C GLY A 39 3.76 13.85 -4.75
N ASP A 40 3.42 14.91 -5.48
CA ASP A 40 2.08 15.46 -5.44
C ASP A 40 1.19 14.67 -6.41
N THR A 41 0.30 13.83 -5.87
CA THR A 41 -0.56 12.95 -6.67
C THR A 41 -2.01 13.04 -6.20
N PRO A 42 -2.99 12.74 -7.08
CA PRO A 42 -4.39 12.64 -6.66
C PRO A 42 -4.61 11.65 -5.52
N GLY A 43 -3.81 10.58 -5.44
CA GLY A 43 -3.89 9.61 -4.35
C GLY A 43 -3.39 10.16 -3.02
N ARG A 44 -2.35 11.00 -3.03
CA ARG A 44 -1.90 11.73 -1.84
C ARG A 44 -2.99 12.64 -1.31
N GLN A 45 -3.64 13.43 -2.18
CA GLN A 45 -4.74 14.30 -1.79
C GLN A 45 -5.94 13.49 -1.26
N LEU A 46 -6.31 12.40 -1.95
CA LEU A 46 -7.37 11.49 -1.50
C LEU A 46 -7.12 10.94 -0.09
N ALA A 47 -5.87 10.60 0.25
CA ALA A 47 -5.52 10.14 1.58
C ALA A 47 -5.75 11.23 2.63
N LEU A 48 -5.28 12.44 2.37
CA LEU A 48 -5.48 13.60 3.26
C LEU A 48 -6.98 13.88 3.48
N ASP A 49 -7.76 13.91 2.41
CA ASP A 49 -9.21 14.14 2.46
C ASP A 49 -9.95 13.04 3.25
N ALA A 50 -9.43 11.82 3.23
CA ALA A 50 -9.96 10.67 3.98
C ALA A 50 -9.46 10.60 5.45
N GLY A 51 -8.75 11.63 5.91
CA GLY A 51 -8.20 11.72 7.27
C GLY A 51 -7.06 10.75 7.55
N LEU A 52 -6.38 10.26 6.51
CA LEU A 52 -5.24 9.35 6.67
C LEU A 52 -3.95 10.11 6.97
N THR A 53 -3.11 9.47 7.78
CA THR A 53 -1.73 9.89 7.97
C THR A 53 -0.91 9.60 6.71
N VAL A 54 -0.54 10.65 5.98
CA VAL A 54 0.47 10.59 4.92
C VAL A 54 1.85 10.80 5.53
N THR A 55 2.73 9.82 5.40
CA THR A 55 3.99 9.73 6.13
C THR A 55 5.11 9.18 5.24
N SER A 56 6.33 9.04 5.76
CA SER A 56 7.43 8.39 5.02
C SER A 56 7.39 6.87 5.10
N LEU A 57 8.06 6.20 4.15
CA LEU A 57 8.33 4.76 4.19
C LEU A 57 8.94 4.33 5.53
N ASP A 58 9.91 5.11 6.02
CA ASP A 58 10.65 4.81 7.25
C ASP A 58 9.73 4.82 8.46
N GLN A 59 8.82 5.78 8.50
CA GLN A 59 7.81 5.88 9.55
C GLN A 59 6.81 4.73 9.48
N ILE A 60 6.42 4.27 8.28
CA ILE A 60 5.58 3.07 8.13
C ILE A 60 6.30 1.83 8.64
N VAL A 61 7.56 1.64 8.25
CA VAL A 61 8.36 0.48 8.68
C VAL A 61 8.55 0.50 10.20
N ALA A 62 8.80 1.67 10.79
CA ALA A 62 8.91 1.85 12.24
C ALA A 62 7.65 1.50 13.04
N LEU A 63 6.48 1.37 12.42
CA LEU A 63 5.26 0.88 13.10
C LEU A 63 5.37 -0.60 13.51
N GLY A 64 6.31 -1.37 12.92
CA GLY A 64 6.54 -2.77 13.29
C GLY A 64 5.26 -3.62 13.16
N ALA A 65 4.89 -4.30 14.24
CA ALA A 65 3.66 -5.09 14.33
C ALA A 65 2.35 -4.25 14.27
N GLY A 66 2.46 -2.92 14.16
CA GLY A 66 1.33 -2.04 13.83
C GLY A 66 0.87 -2.13 12.37
N VAL A 67 1.62 -2.80 11.50
CA VAL A 67 1.26 -3.04 10.09
C VAL A 67 1.33 -4.54 9.81
N ASP A 68 0.21 -5.15 9.43
CA ASP A 68 0.18 -6.57 9.07
C ASP A 68 0.58 -6.77 7.60
N ILE A 69 0.08 -5.90 6.71
CA ILE A 69 0.35 -5.97 5.27
C ILE A 69 0.79 -4.60 4.75
N LEU A 70 1.96 -4.56 4.13
CA LEU A 70 2.49 -3.38 3.46
C LEU A 70 2.41 -3.59 1.95
N PHE A 71 1.53 -2.84 1.28
CA PHE A 71 1.41 -2.83 -0.17
C PHE A 71 2.47 -1.91 -0.79
N ASP A 72 3.41 -2.48 -1.54
CA ASP A 72 4.34 -1.71 -2.38
C ASP A 72 3.81 -1.58 -3.80
N LEU A 73 3.27 -0.40 -4.08
CA LEU A 73 2.69 0.00 -5.36
C LEU A 73 3.52 1.07 -6.08
N THR A 74 4.77 1.29 -5.63
CA THR A 74 5.71 2.20 -6.29
C THR A 74 6.14 1.70 -7.66
N GLY A 75 6.23 0.38 -7.81
CA GLY A 75 6.77 -0.32 -8.98
C GLY A 75 8.25 -0.02 -9.22
N ILE A 76 8.95 0.43 -8.19
CA ILE A 76 10.39 0.71 -8.22
C ILE A 76 11.09 -0.44 -7.47
N PRO A 77 11.87 -1.30 -8.14
CA PRO A 77 12.54 -2.44 -7.50
C PRO A 77 13.47 -2.04 -6.34
N ALA A 78 14.07 -0.84 -6.40
CA ALA A 78 14.91 -0.31 -5.33
C ALA A 78 14.10 -0.06 -4.04
N VAL A 79 12.88 0.49 -4.15
CA VAL A 79 11.99 0.70 -2.99
C VAL A 79 11.58 -0.64 -2.37
N ARG A 80 11.23 -1.63 -3.19
CA ARG A 80 10.93 -2.99 -2.70
C ARG A 80 12.08 -3.58 -1.88
N ARG A 81 13.31 -3.42 -2.39
CA ARG A 81 14.53 -3.90 -1.73
C ARG A 81 14.75 -3.18 -0.41
N GLU A 82 14.62 -1.86 -0.41
CA GLU A 82 14.75 -1.02 0.78
C GLU A 82 13.76 -1.42 1.87
N ILE A 83 12.48 -1.66 1.53
CA ILE A 83 11.46 -2.12 2.51
C ILE A 83 11.90 -3.45 3.15
N ARG A 84 12.35 -4.42 2.33
CA ARG A 84 12.81 -5.73 2.83
C ARG A 84 14.01 -5.57 3.76
N GLU A 85 15.02 -4.81 3.37
CA GLU A 85 16.23 -4.57 4.16
C GLU A 85 15.88 -3.91 5.50
N LYS A 86 14.97 -2.92 5.50
CA LYS A 86 14.55 -2.22 6.72
C LYS A 86 13.73 -3.12 7.66
N LEU A 87 12.78 -3.90 7.13
CA LEU A 87 12.03 -4.86 7.94
C LEU A 87 12.95 -5.93 8.55
N MET A 88 13.90 -6.45 7.77
CA MET A 88 14.91 -7.40 8.27
C MET A 88 15.81 -6.79 9.34
N ALA A 89 16.29 -5.55 9.15
CA ALA A 89 17.12 -4.86 10.12
C ALA A 89 16.40 -4.59 11.44
N GLN A 90 15.07 -4.48 11.42
CA GLN A 90 14.24 -4.33 12.62
C GLN A 90 13.81 -5.67 13.25
N GLY A 91 14.17 -6.82 12.66
CA GLY A 91 13.68 -8.12 13.10
C GLY A 91 12.16 -8.26 12.94
N ASN A 92 11.55 -7.50 12.03
CA ASN A 92 10.11 -7.55 11.79
C ASN A 92 9.78 -8.74 10.88
N HIS A 93 9.26 -9.80 11.49
CA HIS A 93 8.76 -10.99 10.81
C HIS A 93 7.22 -11.05 10.72
N HIS A 94 6.55 -10.03 11.24
CA HIS A 94 5.09 -9.93 11.29
C HIS A 94 4.53 -9.35 10.00
N THR A 95 5.11 -8.24 9.52
CA THR A 95 4.61 -7.52 8.35
C THR A 95 4.89 -8.28 7.06
N VAL A 96 3.85 -8.58 6.29
CA VAL A 96 3.95 -9.15 4.95
C VAL A 96 4.00 -8.04 3.90
N ILE A 97 5.01 -8.07 3.03
CA ILE A 97 5.07 -7.16 1.87
C ILE A 97 4.20 -7.74 0.75
N ALA A 98 3.13 -7.04 0.39
CA ALA A 98 2.28 -7.34 -0.75
C ALA A 98 2.73 -6.58 -1.99
N SER A 99 2.86 -7.29 -3.11
CA SER A 99 3.27 -6.71 -4.39
C SER A 99 2.09 -6.10 -5.15
N GLU A 100 2.40 -5.34 -6.22
CA GLU A 100 1.40 -4.88 -7.17
C GLU A 100 0.59 -6.04 -7.78
N THR A 101 1.21 -7.21 -8.02
CA THR A 101 0.50 -8.40 -8.51
C THR A 101 -0.56 -8.87 -7.51
N ILE A 102 -0.25 -8.88 -6.21
CA ILE A 102 -1.24 -9.21 -5.17
C ILE A 102 -2.35 -8.17 -5.11
N ALA A 103 -2.01 -6.88 -5.22
CA ALA A 103 -3.00 -5.80 -5.26
C ALA A 103 -3.94 -5.93 -6.48
N ARG A 104 -3.43 -6.36 -7.64
CA ARG A 104 -4.24 -6.66 -8.84
C ARG A 104 -5.20 -7.83 -8.63
N LEU A 105 -4.75 -8.90 -7.98
CA LEU A 105 -5.63 -10.02 -7.64
C LEU A 105 -6.75 -9.56 -6.69
N ILE A 106 -6.40 -8.82 -5.63
CA ILE A 106 -7.40 -8.28 -4.70
C ILE A 106 -8.38 -7.38 -5.45
N TRP A 107 -7.88 -6.51 -6.32
CA TRP A 107 -8.72 -5.65 -7.15
C TRP A 107 -9.73 -6.46 -7.99
N ALA A 108 -9.27 -7.48 -8.71
CA ALA A 108 -10.15 -8.33 -9.53
C ALA A 108 -11.24 -9.06 -8.72
N MET A 109 -11.02 -9.29 -7.42
CA MET A 109 -12.03 -9.88 -6.52
C MET A 109 -12.96 -8.84 -5.87
N THR A 110 -12.62 -7.55 -5.97
CA THR A 110 -13.21 -6.50 -5.15
C THR A 110 -13.71 -5.30 -5.94
N SER A 111 -13.53 -5.29 -7.25
CA SER A 111 -13.96 -4.19 -8.11
C SER A 111 -14.50 -4.76 -9.40
N ASP A 112 -15.61 -4.19 -9.86
CA ASP A 112 -16.15 -4.47 -11.20
C ASP A 112 -15.46 -3.61 -12.27
N ASP A 113 -14.72 -2.56 -11.87
CA ASP A 113 -13.91 -1.72 -12.75
C ASP A 113 -12.53 -2.32 -13.03
N ASP A 114 -11.89 -1.90 -14.12
CA ASP A 114 -10.50 -2.23 -14.43
C ASP A 114 -9.51 -1.42 -13.58
N LEU A 115 -8.48 -2.09 -13.04
CA LEU A 115 -7.37 -1.38 -12.40
C LEU A 115 -6.52 -0.69 -13.47
N PRO A 116 -6.06 0.57 -13.25
CA PRO A 116 -5.20 1.25 -14.20
C PRO A 116 -3.98 0.42 -14.65
N VAL A 117 -3.74 0.43 -15.96
CA VAL A 117 -2.58 -0.24 -16.57
C VAL A 117 -1.50 0.78 -16.90
N ILE A 118 -0.24 0.41 -16.68
CA ILE A 118 0.93 1.20 -17.05
C ILE A 118 1.75 0.39 -18.04
N ALA A 119 1.75 0.81 -19.32
CA ALA A 119 2.50 0.14 -20.37
C ALA A 119 3.99 0.03 -20.01
N GLY A 120 4.58 -1.15 -20.24
CA GLY A 120 6.00 -1.43 -19.99
C GLY A 120 6.39 -1.58 -18.51
N ARG A 121 5.44 -1.52 -17.57
CA ARG A 121 5.73 -1.68 -16.14
C ARG A 121 5.80 -3.15 -15.76
N SER A 122 6.94 -3.54 -15.18
CA SER A 122 7.07 -4.88 -14.56
C SER A 122 6.24 -4.92 -13.28
N THR A 123 5.24 -5.81 -13.25
CA THR A 123 4.36 -6.02 -12.09
C THR A 123 4.88 -7.11 -11.14
N GLY A 124 6.02 -7.72 -11.46
CA GLY A 124 6.60 -8.87 -10.77
C GLY A 124 7.25 -8.57 -9.42
N TYR A 125 7.67 -9.65 -8.74
CA TYR A 125 8.28 -9.66 -7.40
C TYR A 125 9.77 -9.97 -7.40
#